data_AF-A0A929ZN54-F1
#
_entry.id   AF-A0A929ZN54-F1
#
_cell.length_a   1.000
_cell.length_b   1.000
_cell.length_c   1.000
_cell.angle_alpha   90.00
_cell.angle_beta   90.00
_cell.angle_gamma   90.00
#
_symmetry.space_group_name_H-M   'P 1'
#
loop_
_entity.id
_entity.type
_entity.pdbx_description
1 polymer ?
#
loop_
_entity_poly.entity_id
_entity_poly.type
_entity_poly.pdbx_seq_one_letter_code
_entity_poly.pdbx_strand_id
1 'polypeptide(L)'
;MMTLHMDPIEYDNPITNAYFEDLKQILSQIDPAITVHDFRTVLGDEHTNLVFDLVIPYGFHLDDEQIKAEIDRHFASYPTKIYTVITFDHQYTGG
;
A
#
# COMPACT_ATOMS: atom_id res chain seq x y z
N MET A 1 -11.95 -5.00 -26.32
CA MET A 1 -12.31 -5.84 -25.15
C MET A 1 -11.39 -5.41 -24.02
N MET A 2 -11.95 -4.75 -23.01
CA MET A 2 -11.21 -4.26 -21.85
C MET A 2 -11.05 -5.42 -20.88
N THR A 3 -9.98 -6.18 -21.05
CA THR A 3 -9.57 -7.19 -20.08
C THR A 3 -8.82 -6.44 -18.99
N LEU A 4 -9.54 -6.01 -17.95
CA LEU A 4 -8.96 -5.80 -16.64
C LEU A 4 -8.42 -7.16 -16.19
N HIS A 5 -7.17 -7.44 -16.53
CA HIS A 5 -6.40 -8.45 -15.83
C HIS A 5 -6.15 -7.87 -14.44
N MET A 6 -7.06 -8.16 -13.50
CA MET A 6 -6.67 -8.14 -12.10
C MET A 6 -5.74 -9.34 -11.96
N ASP A 7 -4.43 -9.06 -11.94
CA ASP A 7 -3.38 -10.03 -11.69
C ASP A 7 -3.80 -10.98 -10.56
N PRO A 8 -3.47 -12.29 -10.65
CA PRO A 8 -3.65 -13.20 -9.54
C PRO A 8 -2.68 -12.77 -8.43
N ILE A 9 -3.19 -11.88 -7.56
CA ILE A 9 -2.67 -11.53 -6.24
C ILE A 9 -2.11 -12.80 -5.60
N GLU A 10 -0.78 -12.83 -5.48
CA GLU A 10 -0.04 -14.03 -5.10
C GLU A 10 -0.59 -14.60 -3.79
N TYR A 11 -0.89 -15.89 -3.88
CA TYR A 11 -1.96 -16.56 -3.15
C TYR A 11 -1.47 -17.16 -1.84
N ASP A 12 -0.59 -16.50 -1.11
CA ASP A 12 0.03 -17.14 0.07
C ASP A 12 -0.73 -16.85 1.37
N ASN A 13 -1.48 -15.74 1.47
CA ASN A 13 -2.29 -15.43 2.65
C ASN A 13 -3.57 -14.62 2.36
N PRO A 14 -4.77 -15.11 2.71
CA PRO A 14 -6.02 -14.37 2.51
C PRO A 14 -6.07 -13.05 3.29
N ILE A 15 -5.35 -12.98 4.41
CA ILE A 15 -5.22 -11.76 5.24
C ILE A 15 -4.43 -10.69 4.50
N THR A 16 -3.29 -11.07 3.90
CA THR A 16 -2.46 -10.18 3.09
C THR A 16 -3.26 -9.60 1.93
N ASN A 17 -4.06 -10.43 1.26
CA ASN A 17 -4.88 -9.97 0.15
C ASN A 17 -5.93 -8.94 0.59
N ALA A 18 -6.63 -9.18 1.70
CA ALA A 18 -7.62 -8.24 2.21
C ALA A 18 -7.00 -6.86 2.50
N TYR A 19 -5.84 -6.84 3.18
CA TYR A 19 -5.12 -5.59 3.44
C TYR A 19 -4.60 -4.92 2.17
N PHE A 20 -4.19 -5.70 1.19
CA PHE A 20 -3.73 -5.19 -0.10
C PHE A 20 -4.86 -4.55 -0.91
N GLU A 21 -6.05 -5.16 -0.92
CA GLU A 21 -7.24 -4.59 -1.56
C GLU A 21 -7.68 -3.29 -0.89
N ASP A 22 -7.72 -3.26 0.46
CA ASP A 22 -7.97 -2.05 1.24
C ASP A 22 -6.95 -0.95 0.91
N LEU A 23 -5.66 -1.29 0.91
CA LEU A 23 -4.58 -0.37 0.58
C LEU A 23 -4.74 0.19 -0.83
N LYS A 24 -4.99 -0.67 -1.84
CA LYS A 24 -5.22 -0.24 -3.23
C LYS A 24 -6.42 0.70 -3.34
N GLN A 25 -7.49 0.46 -2.58
CA GLN A 25 -8.64 1.33 -2.59
C GLN A 25 -8.29 2.72 -2.05
N ILE A 26 -7.58 2.81 -0.92
CA ILE A 26 -7.12 4.08 -0.35
C ILE A 26 -6.19 4.80 -1.32
N LEU A 27 -5.18 4.10 -1.84
CA LEU A 27 -4.23 4.68 -2.79
C LEU A 27 -4.94 5.19 -4.04
N SER A 28 -5.91 4.45 -4.58
CA SER A 28 -6.69 4.90 -5.73
C SER A 28 -7.59 6.11 -5.43
N GLN A 29 -7.98 6.34 -4.17
CA GLN A 29 -8.70 7.55 -3.75
C GLN A 29 -7.75 8.75 -3.62
N ILE A 30 -6.50 8.50 -3.18
CA ILE A 30 -5.46 9.51 -3.09
C ILE A 30 -5.02 9.90 -4.51
N ASP A 31 -4.44 8.94 -5.24
CA ASP A 31 -4.07 9.08 -6.63
C ASP A 31 -3.93 7.71 -7.35
N PRO A 32 -4.63 7.51 -8.47
CA PRO A 32 -4.63 6.24 -9.19
C PRO A 32 -3.31 5.94 -9.93
N ALA A 33 -2.38 6.90 -10.03
CA ALA A 33 -1.06 6.67 -10.61
C ALA A 33 -0.04 6.14 -9.58
N ILE A 34 -0.36 6.15 -8.28
CA ILE A 34 0.44 5.43 -7.28
C ILE A 34 0.25 3.93 -7.45
N THR A 35 1.36 3.20 -7.50
CA THR A 35 1.35 1.74 -7.64
C THR A 35 2.06 1.09 -6.47
N VAL A 36 1.54 -0.04 -5.99
CA VAL A 36 2.20 -0.87 -4.97
C VAL A 36 3.04 -1.92 -5.68
N HIS A 37 4.35 -1.94 -5.42
CA HIS A 37 5.27 -2.90 -6.04
C HIS A 37 5.37 -4.20 -5.26
N ASP A 38 5.68 -4.10 -3.97
CA ASP A 38 5.76 -5.24 -3.05
C ASP A 38 4.79 -4.99 -1.89
N PHE A 39 4.06 -6.03 -1.48
CA PHE A 39 3.22 -5.98 -0.30
C PHE A 39 3.42 -7.25 0.52
N ARG A 40 3.87 -7.06 1.75
CA ARG A 40 4.22 -8.12 2.69
C ARG A 40 3.59 -7.86 4.04
N THR A 41 2.98 -8.90 4.60
CA THR A 41 2.45 -8.88 5.96
C THR A 41 3.33 -9.72 6.87
N VAL A 42 3.77 -9.15 7.99
CA VAL A 42 4.50 -9.83 9.05
C VAL A 42 3.61 -9.87 10.28
N LEU A 43 3.00 -11.03 10.51
CA LEU A 43 2.18 -11.29 11.69
C LEU A 43 3.11 -11.52 12.89
N GLY A 44 3.10 -10.61 13.85
CA GLY A 44 3.72 -10.80 15.16
C GLY A 44 2.69 -11.13 16.23
N ASP A 45 3.13 -11.74 17.33
CA ASP A 45 2.28 -12.11 18.47
C ASP A 45 1.60 -10.88 19.13
N GLU A 46 2.30 -9.74 19.19
CA GLU A 46 1.79 -8.51 19.83
C GLU A 46 1.34 -7.43 18.83
N HIS A 47 1.85 -7.47 17.60
CA HIS A 47 1.56 -6.47 16.58
C HIS A 47 1.80 -7.04 15.17
N THR A 48 1.08 -6.52 14.19
CA THR A 48 1.24 -6.87 12.79
C THR A 48 1.98 -5.74 12.07
N ASN A 49 3.03 -6.07 11.31
CA ASN A 49 3.72 -5.11 10.46
C ASN A 49 3.30 -5.33 9.01
N LEU A 50 2.74 -4.31 8.39
CA LEU A 50 2.48 -4.27 6.95
C LEU A 50 3.65 -3.54 6.30
N VAL A 51 4.43 -4.25 5.50
CA VAL A 51 5.58 -3.72 4.79
C VAL A 51 5.23 -3.66 3.32
N PHE A 52 5.30 -2.49 2.71
CA PHE A 52 4.99 -2.35 1.29
C PHE A 52 5.71 -1.16 0.65
N ASP A 53 5.94 -1.30 -0.65
CA ASP A 53 6.66 -0.31 -1.44
C ASP A 53 5.69 0.41 -2.36
N LEU A 54 5.61 1.73 -2.22
CA LEU A 54 4.81 2.61 -3.05
C LEU A 54 5.71 3.28 -4.08
N VAL A 55 5.35 3.15 -5.35
CA VAL A 55 5.96 3.93 -6.40
C VAL A 55 5.14 5.17 -6.67
N ILE A 56 5.81 6.31 -6.47
CA ILE A 56 5.23 7.63 -6.64
C ILE A 56 5.59 8.13 -8.05
N PRO A 57 4.57 8.42 -8.89
CA PRO A 57 4.80 8.86 -10.26
C PRO A 57 5.45 10.25 -10.30
N TYR A 58 6.14 10.54 -11.40
CA TYR A 58 6.78 11.83 -11.59
C TYR A 58 5.75 12.98 -11.61
N GLY A 59 5.99 14.03 -10.81
CA GLY A 59 5.10 15.17 -10.69
C GLY A 59 4.01 15.01 -9.63
N PHE A 60 4.13 14.01 -8.76
CA PHE A 60 3.25 13.88 -7.60
C PHE A 60 3.52 14.99 -6.57
N HIS A 61 2.46 15.63 -6.07
CA HIS A 61 2.55 16.82 -5.20
C HIS A 61 2.28 16.53 -3.72
N LEU A 62 1.82 15.33 -3.37
CA LEU A 62 1.50 14.95 -2.00
C LEU A 62 2.76 14.43 -1.30
N ASP A 63 2.99 14.90 -0.09
CA ASP A 63 4.08 14.40 0.76
C ASP A 63 3.83 12.94 1.17
N ASP A 64 4.92 12.19 1.21
CA ASP A 64 4.97 10.80 1.70
C ASP A 64 4.29 10.65 3.08
N GLU A 65 4.46 11.65 3.96
CA GLU A 65 3.83 11.68 5.28
C GLU A 65 2.30 11.71 5.20
N GLN A 66 1.72 12.40 4.22
CA GLN A 66 0.26 12.47 4.06
C GLN A 66 -0.33 11.14 3.60
N ILE A 67 0.32 10.51 2.62
CA ILE A 67 -0.06 9.16 2.16
C ILE A 67 0.02 8.19 3.34
N LYS A 68 1.12 8.24 4.09
CA LYS A 68 1.31 7.40 5.26
C LYS A 68 0.22 7.65 6.32
N ALA A 69 -0.11 8.90 6.61
CA ALA A 69 -1.10 9.24 7.63
C ALA A 69 -2.50 8.71 7.27
N GLU A 70 -2.89 8.79 6.00
CA GLU A 70 -4.20 8.28 5.55
C GLU A 70 -4.26 6.75 5.68
N ILE A 71 -3.20 6.07 5.29
CA ILE A 71 -3.11 4.61 5.40
C ILE A 71 -3.10 4.18 6.87
N ASP A 72 -2.30 4.84 7.72
CA ASP A 72 -2.21 4.54 9.15
C ASP A 72 -3.56 4.76 9.85
N ARG A 73 -4.28 5.84 9.48
CA ARG A 73 -5.61 6.12 10.00
C ARG A 73 -6.63 5.05 9.63
N HIS A 74 -6.56 4.49 8.42
CA HIS A 74 -7.42 3.37 8.01
C HIS A 74 -7.14 2.13 8.85
N PHE A 75 -5.86 1.76 8.98
CA PHE A 75 -5.46 0.59 9.76
C PHE A 75 -5.59 0.77 11.28
N ALA A 76 -5.60 2.00 11.78
CA ALA A 76 -5.84 2.31 13.19
C ALA A 76 -7.25 1.92 13.65
N SER A 77 -8.19 1.70 12.73
CA SER A 77 -9.53 1.20 13.06
C SER A 77 -9.57 -0.31 13.36
N TYR A 78 -8.48 -1.04 13.11
CA TYR A 78 -8.41 -2.47 13.37
C TYR A 78 -8.20 -2.77 14.85
N PRO A 79 -8.71 -3.92 15.35
CA PRO A 79 -8.58 -4.29 16.76
C PRO A 79 -7.15 -4.66 17.17
N THR A 80 -6.31 -5.05 16.22
CA THR A 80 -4.91 -5.39 16.43
C THR A 80 -4.03 -4.17 16.13
N LYS A 81 -2.93 -4.00 16.87
CA LYS A 81 -1.92 -2.99 16.53
C LYS A 81 -1.27 -3.33 15.20
N ILE A 82 -1.60 -2.56 14.18
CA ILE A 82 -1.01 -2.66 12.84
C ILE A 82 -0.04 -1.51 12.67
N TYR A 83 1.21 -1.81 12.31
CA TYR A 83 2.22 -0.82 11.95
C TYR A 83 2.47 -0.87 10.46
N THR A 84 2.43 0.29 9.81
CA THR A 84 2.65 0.44 8.37
C THR A 84 4.09 0.89 8.10
N VAL A 85 4.87 0.03 7.48
CA VAL A 85 6.24 0.31 7.01
C VAL A 85 6.15 0.55 5.52
N ILE A 86 6.23 1.81 5.12
CA ILE A 86 6.03 2.25 3.74
C ILE A 86 7.36 2.72 3.19
N THR A 87 7.80 2.12 2.09
CA THR A 87 8.93 2.64 1.31
C THR A 87 8.38 3.45 0.17
N PHE A 88 8.75 4.72 0.07
CA PHE A 88 8.39 5.57 -1.05
C PHE A 88 9.53 5.53 -2.08
N ASP A 89 9.28 4.87 -3.20
CA ASP A 89 10.17 4.86 -4.35
C ASP A 89 9.69 5.92 -5.34
N HIS A 90 10.43 7.03 -5.39
CA HIS A 90 10.15 8.09 -6.34
C HIS A 90 10.87 7.73 -7.63
N GLN A 91 10.14 7.60 -8.75
CA GLN A 91 10.79 7.43 -10.06
C GLN A 91 11.61 8.68 -10.39
N TYR A 92 12.87 8.68 -9.97
CA TYR A 92 13.80 9.77 -10.18
C TYR A 92 14.25 9.72 -11.64
N THR A 93 13.55 10.42 -12.52
CA THR A 93 14.11 10.78 -13.82
C THR A 93 15.19 11.82 -13.58
N GLY A 94 16.41 11.34 -13.31
CA GLY A 94 17.61 12.17 -13.33
C GLY A 94 17.75 12.79 -14.72
N GLY A 95 17.57 14.11 -14.78
CA GLY A 95 18.02 14.95 -15.89
C GLY A 95 19.48 15.34 -15.71
#